data_AF-A0A1B6JJM9-F1
#
_entry.id   AF-A0A1B6JJM9-F1
#
_cell.length_a   1.000
_cell.length_b   1.000
_cell.length_c   1.000
_cell.angle_alpha   90.00
_cell.angle_beta   90.00
_cell.angle_gamma   90.00
#
_symmetry.space_group_name_H-M   'P 1'
#
loop_
_entity.id
_entity.type
_entity.pdbx_description
1 polymer ?
#
loop_
_entity_poly.entity_id
_entity_poly.type
_entity_poly.pdbx_seq_one_letter_code
_entity_poly.pdbx_strand_id
1 'polypeptide(L)'
;SPTSLFLAGAEVISPQKTVQESPVATAANVRPPGAVGKPQGEYHWNIVWRNVIAFAYLHSVSLYTLFQVFTFRIQPLTWLFMVLFGNICGLGITAGAHRLWAHKSYKAKWPLRVVLAFMQTVAFQNHIYEWVRDHRVHHKFTDTNADPHNSRRGFFFSHIGWLMVRKHEDVFIKGKTVDMSDLEEDWVVVWQRRLYPILLPICCFVIPTL
;
A
#
# COMPACT_ATOMS: atom_id res chain seq x y z
N SER A 1 -14.15 -11.55 2.00
CA SER A 1 -13.43 -12.84 2.05
C SER A 1 -12.03 -12.58 2.60
N PRO A 2 -11.58 -13.28 3.66
CA PRO A 2 -10.37 -12.91 4.40
C PRO A 2 -9.15 -13.44 3.66
N THR A 3 -8.51 -12.58 2.86
CA THR A 3 -7.26 -12.91 2.17
C THR A 3 -6.36 -11.68 2.09
N SER A 4 -6.18 -11.00 3.22
CA SER A 4 -5.01 -10.13 3.43
C SER A 4 -4.15 -10.85 4.46
N LEU A 5 -3.17 -11.60 3.94
CA LEU A 5 -2.38 -12.49 4.78
C LEU A 5 -1.34 -11.74 5.63
N PHE A 6 -1.04 -10.45 5.37
CA PHE A 6 0.05 -9.80 6.11
C PHE A 6 -0.07 -8.29 6.40
N LEU A 7 -1.04 -7.57 5.82
CA LEU A 7 -1.28 -6.16 6.17
C LEU A 7 -2.77 -5.89 6.24
N ALA A 8 -3.29 -5.91 7.47
CA ALA A 8 -4.65 -5.52 7.87
C ALA A 8 -5.68 -5.47 6.73
N GLY A 9 -6.22 -6.64 6.39
CA GLY A 9 -7.50 -6.74 5.71
C GLY A 9 -8.49 -5.85 6.44
N ALA A 10 -9.09 -4.93 5.69
CA ALA A 10 -10.12 -4.03 6.14
C ALA A 10 -11.33 -4.84 6.63
N GLU A 11 -11.43 -5.01 7.95
CA GLU A 11 -12.66 -5.43 8.59
C GLU A 11 -13.49 -4.20 8.90
N VAL A 12 -14.73 -4.22 8.42
CA VAL A 12 -15.76 -3.20 8.58
C VAL A 12 -16.51 -3.51 9.89
N ILE A 13 -16.67 -2.50 10.76
CA ILE A 13 -17.72 -2.52 11.78
C ILE A 13 -18.96 -1.88 11.14
N SER A 14 -20.11 -2.56 11.24
CA SER A 14 -21.40 -2.08 10.72
C SER A 14 -21.82 -0.78 11.43
N PRO A 15 -22.31 0.26 10.72
CA PRO A 15 -22.71 1.51 11.37
C PRO A 15 -24.09 1.36 12.03
N GLN A 16 -24.19 1.74 13.31
CA GLN A 16 -25.47 2.05 13.93
C GLN A 16 -26.05 3.32 13.30
N LYS A 17 -27.28 3.22 12.79
CA LYS A 17 -28.06 4.31 12.20
C LYS A 17 -28.22 5.49 13.16
N THR A 18 -27.91 6.69 12.68
CA THR A 18 -28.76 7.86 12.95
C THR A 18 -28.84 8.69 11.67
N VAL A 19 -30.03 8.76 11.08
CA VAL A 19 -30.33 9.54 9.88
C VAL A 19 -30.62 10.98 10.32
N GLN A 20 -29.90 11.94 9.77
CA GLN A 20 -30.36 13.33 9.69
C GLN A 20 -30.11 13.84 8.26
N GLU A 21 -31.22 14.04 7.55
CA GLU A 21 -31.24 14.68 6.24
C GLU A 21 -30.99 16.19 6.37
N SER A 22 -30.33 16.78 5.38
CA SER A 22 -30.25 18.23 5.21
C SER A 22 -30.18 18.58 3.71
N PRO A 23 -30.74 19.73 3.30
CA PRO A 23 -31.32 19.90 1.97
C PRO A 23 -30.29 20.32 0.91
N VAL A 24 -30.69 20.09 -0.34
CA VAL A 24 -29.99 20.45 -1.58
C VAL A 24 -29.86 21.98 -1.71
N ALA A 25 -28.65 22.46 -2.02
CA ALA A 25 -28.44 23.81 -2.56
C ALA A 25 -27.41 23.78 -3.70
N THR A 26 -27.87 24.20 -4.87
CA THR A 26 -27.14 24.38 -6.13
C THR A 26 -26.41 25.73 -6.11
N ALA A 27 -25.12 25.76 -6.48
CA ALA A 27 -24.47 26.80 -7.30
C ALA A 27 -22.94 26.67 -7.23
N ALA A 28 -22.28 27.01 -8.34
CA ALA A 28 -20.87 26.84 -8.65
C ALA A 28 -19.89 27.30 -7.54
N ASN A 29 -18.88 26.48 -7.26
CA ASN A 29 -17.85 26.80 -6.25
C ASN A 29 -16.45 26.62 -6.83
N VAL A 30 -15.91 27.69 -7.41
CA VAL A 30 -14.48 27.83 -7.68
C VAL A 30 -13.80 28.07 -6.34
N ARG A 31 -13.00 27.11 -5.85
CA ARG A 31 -12.32 27.23 -4.56
C ARG A 31 -11.14 28.20 -4.67
N PRO A 32 -10.98 29.16 -3.74
CA PRO A 32 -9.79 30.00 -3.69
C PRO A 32 -8.57 29.20 -3.21
N PRO A 33 -7.35 29.54 -3.68
CA PRO A 33 -6.13 28.90 -3.22
C PRO A 33 -5.86 29.31 -1.76
N GLY A 34 -5.85 28.34 -0.84
CA GLY A 34 -5.56 28.58 0.58
C GLY A 34 -6.68 28.22 1.57
N ALA A 35 -7.77 27.60 1.12
CA ALA A 35 -8.78 27.08 2.03
C ALA A 35 -8.21 25.91 2.87
N VAL A 36 -7.73 26.23 4.08
CA VAL A 36 -7.42 25.24 5.12
C VAL A 36 -8.70 24.47 5.41
N GLY A 37 -8.72 23.20 4.99
CA GLY A 37 -9.86 22.31 5.21
C GLY A 37 -10.26 22.28 6.69
N LYS A 38 -11.55 22.08 6.95
CA LYS A 38 -12.14 21.98 8.30
C LYS A 38 -11.22 21.20 9.26
N PRO A 39 -11.14 21.59 10.55
CA PRO A 39 -10.39 20.82 11.54
C PRO A 39 -10.86 19.37 11.48
N GLN A 40 -9.95 18.47 11.13
CA GLN A 40 -10.23 17.04 11.13
C GLN A 40 -10.55 16.68 12.58
N GLY A 41 -11.74 16.12 12.84
CA GLY A 41 -12.09 15.62 14.16
C GLY A 41 -11.00 14.67 14.69
N GLU A 42 -10.93 14.49 16.01
CA GLU A 42 -9.90 13.65 16.64
C GLU A 42 -9.79 12.29 15.94
N TYR A 43 -8.59 11.96 15.46
CA TYR A 43 -8.36 10.69 14.80
C TYR A 43 -8.17 9.60 15.85
N HIS A 44 -9.08 8.61 15.88
CA HIS A 44 -9.01 7.52 16.83
C HIS A 44 -8.04 6.44 16.35
N TRP A 45 -6.98 6.23 17.14
CA TRP A 45 -5.89 5.29 16.83
C TRP A 45 -6.26 3.85 17.18
N ASN A 46 -6.80 3.12 16.21
CA ASN A 46 -7.09 1.70 16.37
C ASN A 46 -5.88 0.84 15.98
N ILE A 47 -5.00 0.56 16.95
CA ILE A 47 -3.74 -0.15 16.73
C ILE A 47 -3.96 -1.63 16.40
N VAL A 48 -3.25 -2.11 15.37
CA VAL A 48 -3.21 -3.52 14.95
C VAL A 48 -1.90 -4.14 15.43
N TRP A 49 -1.88 -4.66 16.65
CA TRP A 49 -0.68 -5.19 17.32
C TRP A 49 0.06 -6.28 16.54
N ARG A 50 -0.66 -7.11 15.77
CA ARG A 50 -0.04 -8.08 14.86
C ARG A 50 0.93 -7.41 13.88
N ASN A 51 0.52 -6.29 13.28
CA ASN A 51 1.36 -5.55 12.33
C ASN A 51 2.54 -4.89 13.05
N VAL A 52 2.29 -4.33 14.25
CA VAL A 52 3.36 -3.75 15.09
C VAL A 52 4.45 -4.77 15.39
N ILE A 53 4.08 -5.96 15.85
CA ILE A 53 5.02 -7.04 16.16
C ILE A 53 5.75 -7.50 14.89
N ALA A 54 5.05 -7.65 13.77
CA ALA A 54 5.67 -8.05 12.50
C ALA A 54 6.69 -7.02 12.01
N PHE A 55 6.37 -5.72 12.05
CA PHE A 55 7.31 -4.66 11.69
C PHE A 55 8.48 -4.59 12.67
N ALA A 56 8.24 -4.68 13.97
CA ALA A 56 9.32 -4.70 14.96
C ALA A 56 10.30 -5.85 14.68
N TYR A 57 9.79 -7.07 14.44
CA TYR A 57 10.60 -8.22 14.07
C TYR A 57 11.41 -7.99 12.78
N LEU A 58 10.76 -7.55 11.70
CA LEU A 58 11.43 -7.30 10.42
C LEU A 58 12.56 -6.25 10.54
N HIS A 59 12.33 -5.18 11.32
CA HIS A 59 13.35 -4.15 11.53
C HIS A 59 14.49 -4.64 12.43
N SER A 60 14.21 -5.45 13.46
CA SER A 60 15.24 -6.06 14.29
C SER A 60 16.15 -7.00 13.48
N VAL A 61 15.57 -7.83 12.60
CA VAL A 61 16.35 -8.69 11.68
C VAL A 61 17.18 -7.85 10.71
N SER A 62 16.61 -6.77 10.15
CA SER A 62 17.34 -5.85 9.26
C SER A 62 18.54 -5.20 9.96
N LEU A 63 18.37 -4.72 11.19
CA LEU A 63 19.47 -4.14 11.99
C LEU A 63 20.57 -5.17 12.29
N TYR A 64 20.19 -6.41 12.59
CA TYR A 64 21.15 -7.50 12.77
C TYR A 64 21.93 -7.79 11.49
N THR A 65 21.25 -7.88 10.34
CA THR A 65 21.91 -8.07 9.05
C THR A 65 22.86 -6.90 8.72
N LEU A 66 22.44 -5.66 9.00
CA LEU A 66 23.29 -4.48 8.81
C LEU A 66 24.57 -4.54 9.66
N PHE A 67 24.45 -4.96 10.92
CA PHE A 67 25.61 -5.21 11.79
C PHE A 67 26.55 -6.28 11.22
N GLN A 68 26.00 -7.36 10.65
CA GLN A 68 26.79 -8.43 10.01
C GLN A 68 27.49 -7.96 8.73
N VAL A 69 26.88 -7.03 7.96
CA VAL A 69 27.54 -6.37 6.80
C VAL A 69 28.75 -5.57 7.27
N PHE A 70 28.59 -4.71 8.30
CA PHE A 70 29.68 -3.86 8.79
C PHE A 70 30.82 -4.62 9.48
N THR A 71 30.55 -5.82 9.99
CA THR A 71 31.56 -6.70 10.57
C THR A 71 32.17 -7.68 9.57
N PHE A 72 31.87 -7.53 8.27
CA PHE A 72 32.35 -8.39 7.18
C PHE A 72 32.07 -9.88 7.38
N ARG A 73 30.97 -10.21 8.07
CA ARG A 73 30.56 -11.60 8.37
C ARG A 73 29.66 -12.21 7.31
N ILE A 74 29.28 -11.43 6.29
CA ILE A 74 28.43 -11.85 5.18
C ILE A 74 29.29 -12.15 3.95
N GLN A 75 28.95 -13.22 3.23
CA GLN A 75 29.63 -13.56 1.98
C GLN A 75 29.41 -12.47 0.92
N PRO A 76 30.42 -12.08 0.14
CA PRO A 76 30.28 -11.02 -0.88
C PRO A 76 29.15 -11.28 -1.88
N LEU A 77 28.89 -12.55 -2.24
CA LEU A 77 27.78 -12.93 -3.11
C LEU A 77 26.41 -12.67 -2.48
N THR A 78 26.25 -12.93 -1.18
CA THR A 78 25.01 -12.61 -0.45
C THR A 78 24.75 -11.11 -0.43
N TRP A 79 25.80 -10.30 -0.24
CA TRP A 79 25.67 -8.84 -0.30
C TRP A 79 25.28 -8.36 -1.70
N LEU A 80 25.93 -8.87 -2.75
CA LEU A 80 25.57 -8.58 -4.14
C LEU A 80 24.13 -8.99 -4.46
N PHE A 81 23.73 -10.20 -4.05
CA PHE A 81 22.37 -10.69 -4.20
C PHE A 81 21.36 -9.76 -3.53
N MET A 82 21.60 -9.34 -2.29
CA MET A 82 20.72 -8.40 -1.56
C MET A 82 20.54 -7.08 -2.32
N VAL A 83 21.61 -6.50 -2.85
CA VAL A 83 21.55 -5.24 -3.63
C VAL A 83 20.75 -5.43 -4.92
N LEU A 84 21.00 -6.50 -5.67
CA LEU A 84 20.28 -6.79 -6.91
C LEU A 84 18.79 -7.07 -6.64
N PHE A 85 18.50 -7.89 -5.63
CA PHE A 85 17.14 -8.23 -5.23
C PHE A 85 16.36 -6.99 -4.77
N GLY A 86 17.00 -6.08 -4.02
CA GLY A 86 16.42 -4.80 -3.64
C GLY A 86 16.05 -3.92 -4.84
N ASN A 87 16.92 -3.88 -5.87
CA ASN A 87 16.62 -3.17 -7.12
C ASN A 87 15.46 -3.81 -7.89
N ILE A 88 15.37 -5.15 -7.93
CA ILE A 88 14.26 -5.87 -8.54
C ILE A 88 12.94 -5.51 -7.84
N CYS A 89 12.92 -5.50 -6.50
CA CYS A 89 11.77 -5.07 -5.71
C CYS A 89 11.38 -3.61 -6.04
N GLY A 90 12.38 -2.72 -6.06
CA GLY A 90 12.20 -1.30 -6.40
C GLY A 90 11.60 -1.09 -7.78
N LEU A 91 12.03 -1.86 -8.80
CA LEU A 91 11.47 -1.81 -10.15
C LEU A 91 10.02 -2.31 -10.19
N GLY A 92 9.70 -3.39 -9.46
CA GLY A 92 8.33 -3.90 -9.35
C GLY A 92 7.33 -2.86 -8.83
N ILE A 93 7.75 -2.07 -7.84
CA ILE A 93 6.94 -0.95 -7.32
C ILE A 93 6.95 0.24 -8.29
N THR A 94 8.12 0.74 -8.67
CA THR A 94 8.24 2.03 -9.38
C THR A 94 7.84 1.93 -10.84
N ALA A 95 8.35 0.95 -11.59
CA ALA A 95 8.01 0.75 -12.99
C ALA A 95 6.64 0.06 -13.12
N GLY A 96 6.36 -0.91 -12.25
CA GLY A 96 5.09 -1.65 -12.20
C GLY A 96 4.00 -0.87 -11.47
N ALA A 97 3.81 -1.17 -10.18
CA ALA A 97 2.65 -0.71 -9.37
C ALA A 97 2.34 0.79 -9.57
N HIS A 98 3.36 1.61 -9.55
CA HIS A 98 3.28 3.06 -9.62
C HIS A 98 3.04 3.60 -11.03
N ARG A 99 4.01 3.46 -11.95
CA ARG A 99 3.94 4.09 -13.28
C ARG A 99 3.01 3.38 -14.25
N LEU A 100 3.04 2.04 -14.27
CA LEU A 100 2.22 1.25 -15.20
C LEU A 100 0.77 1.21 -14.76
N TRP A 101 0.50 0.72 -13.55
CA TRP A 101 -0.87 0.42 -13.12
C TRP A 101 -1.55 1.61 -12.44
N ALA A 102 -0.86 2.35 -11.57
CA ALA A 102 -1.51 3.47 -10.88
C ALA A 102 -1.67 4.71 -11.76
N HIS A 103 -0.62 5.11 -12.49
CA HIS A 103 -0.62 6.32 -13.31
C HIS A 103 -0.82 6.11 -14.81
N LYS A 104 -0.80 4.86 -15.30
CA LYS A 104 -0.96 4.55 -16.73
C LYS A 104 0.01 5.35 -17.62
N SER A 105 1.22 5.62 -17.14
CA SER A 105 2.19 6.48 -17.83
C SER A 105 2.78 5.85 -19.09
N TYR A 106 2.64 4.53 -19.25
CA TYR A 106 3.05 3.80 -20.44
C TYR A 106 2.19 2.54 -20.61
N LYS A 107 2.25 1.93 -21.80
CA LYS A 107 1.57 0.65 -22.10
C LYS A 107 2.59 -0.47 -22.17
N ALA A 108 2.29 -1.61 -21.55
CA ALA A 108 3.14 -2.79 -21.56
C ALA A 108 2.40 -3.99 -22.18
N LYS A 109 3.07 -4.75 -23.05
CA LYS A 109 2.57 -6.05 -23.49
C LYS A 109 2.55 -7.02 -22.31
N TRP A 110 1.69 -8.04 -22.39
CA TRP A 110 1.49 -8.99 -21.29
C TRP A 110 2.77 -9.63 -20.72
N PRO A 111 3.85 -9.92 -21.49
CA PRO A 111 5.05 -10.52 -20.91
C PRO A 111 5.73 -9.60 -19.88
N LEU A 112 5.87 -8.31 -20.23
CA LEU A 112 6.44 -7.32 -19.31
C LEU A 112 5.54 -7.11 -18.09
N ARG A 113 4.20 -7.14 -18.27
CA ARG A 113 3.25 -7.04 -17.15
C ARG A 113 3.42 -8.20 -16.16
N VAL A 114 3.59 -9.42 -16.66
CA VAL A 114 3.85 -10.60 -15.82
C VAL A 114 5.16 -10.46 -15.06
N VAL A 115 6.25 -10.05 -15.74
CA VAL A 115 7.55 -9.81 -15.09
C VAL A 115 7.42 -8.76 -13.97
N LEU A 116 6.81 -7.62 -14.26
CA LEU A 116 6.62 -6.56 -13.28
C LEU A 116 5.70 -6.99 -12.13
N ALA A 117 4.73 -7.87 -12.38
CA ALA A 117 3.86 -8.40 -11.34
C ALA A 117 4.60 -9.35 -10.38
N PHE A 118 5.51 -10.18 -10.89
CA PHE A 118 6.40 -10.98 -10.05
C PHE A 118 7.36 -10.09 -9.24
N MET A 119 7.97 -9.09 -9.89
CA MET A 119 8.85 -8.12 -9.22
C MET A 119 8.12 -7.34 -8.11
N GLN A 120 6.84 -6.99 -8.33
CA GLN A 120 6.00 -6.35 -7.33
C GLN A 120 5.67 -7.30 -6.17
N THR A 121 5.42 -8.58 -6.48
CA THR A 121 5.07 -9.59 -5.48
C THR A 121 6.21 -9.83 -4.50
N VAL A 122 7.46 -9.85 -4.98
CA VAL A 122 8.64 -9.99 -4.10
C VAL A 122 8.92 -8.75 -3.25
N ALA A 123 8.39 -7.58 -3.64
CA ALA A 123 8.55 -6.34 -2.87
C ALA A 123 7.66 -6.26 -1.61
N PHE A 124 6.72 -7.19 -1.44
CA PHE A 124 5.88 -7.31 -0.24
C PHE A 124 5.09 -6.05 0.16
N GLN A 125 4.56 -5.30 -0.82
CA GLN A 125 3.73 -4.11 -0.58
C GLN A 125 2.26 -4.33 -0.97
N ASN A 126 1.61 -5.37 -0.44
CA ASN A 126 0.28 -5.83 -0.85
C ASN A 126 0.18 -6.23 -2.33
N HIS A 127 -0.95 -6.82 -2.73
CA HIS A 127 -1.19 -7.14 -4.14
C HIS A 127 -1.44 -5.86 -4.96
N ILE A 128 -1.16 -5.91 -6.27
CA ILE A 128 -1.17 -4.73 -7.16
C ILE A 128 -2.48 -3.94 -7.05
N TYR A 129 -3.61 -4.64 -7.03
CA TYR A 129 -4.93 -4.01 -6.95
C TYR A 129 -5.12 -3.12 -5.71
N GLU A 130 -4.65 -3.57 -4.54
CA GLU A 130 -4.80 -2.80 -3.29
C GLU A 130 -3.82 -1.64 -3.25
N TRP A 131 -2.56 -1.88 -3.64
CA TRP A 131 -1.54 -0.84 -3.73
C TRP A 131 -2.01 0.31 -4.64
N VAL A 132 -2.51 -0.01 -5.83
CA VAL A 132 -2.97 1.00 -6.80
C VAL A 132 -4.20 1.73 -6.29
N ARG A 133 -5.16 1.03 -5.66
CA ARG A 133 -6.34 1.67 -5.07
C ARG A 133 -5.91 2.71 -4.04
N ASP A 134 -5.07 2.32 -3.09
CA ASP A 134 -4.62 3.20 -2.02
C ASP A 134 -3.81 4.38 -2.58
N HIS A 135 -2.96 4.15 -3.58
CA HIS A 135 -2.17 5.18 -4.25
C HIS A 135 -3.04 6.20 -5.01
N ARG A 136 -4.05 5.73 -5.76
CA ARG A 136 -5.00 6.61 -6.45
C ARG A 136 -5.84 7.43 -5.47
N VAL A 137 -6.23 6.83 -4.34
CA VAL A 137 -6.91 7.56 -3.24
C VAL A 137 -5.99 8.61 -2.65
N HIS A 138 -4.73 8.26 -2.36
CA HIS A 138 -3.74 9.20 -1.83
C HIS A 138 -3.58 10.43 -2.73
N HIS A 139 -3.39 10.24 -4.05
CA HIS A 139 -3.26 11.36 -4.98
C HIS A 139 -4.53 12.22 -5.10
N LYS A 140 -5.72 11.60 -5.03
CA LYS A 140 -7.00 12.31 -5.21
C LYS A 140 -7.42 13.08 -3.96
N PHE A 141 -7.04 12.60 -2.77
CA PHE A 141 -7.50 13.12 -1.49
C PHE A 141 -6.36 13.43 -0.52
N THR A 142 -5.20 13.83 -1.04
CA THR A 142 -3.99 14.16 -0.27
C THR A 142 -4.30 15.10 0.89
N ASP A 143 -3.66 14.87 2.04
CA ASP A 143 -3.77 15.68 3.25
C ASP A 143 -5.20 15.79 3.84
N THR A 144 -6.07 14.84 3.48
CA THR A 144 -7.40 14.65 4.07
C THR A 144 -7.48 13.36 4.87
N ASN A 145 -8.59 13.15 5.59
CA ASN A 145 -8.86 11.88 6.28
C ASN A 145 -9.00 10.68 5.33
N ALA A 146 -9.23 10.92 4.03
CA ALA A 146 -9.28 9.87 3.02
C ALA A 146 -7.90 9.49 2.50
N ASP A 147 -6.85 10.26 2.80
CA ASP A 147 -5.47 9.89 2.47
C ASP A 147 -5.00 8.75 3.42
N PRO A 148 -4.68 7.55 2.89
CA PRO A 148 -4.26 6.42 3.71
C PRO A 148 -3.06 6.72 4.60
N HIS A 149 -2.16 7.59 4.15
CA HIS A 149 -0.93 7.97 4.85
C HIS A 149 -0.80 9.50 4.96
N ASN A 150 -1.92 10.14 5.32
CA ASN A 150 -2.06 11.58 5.56
C ASN A 150 -0.88 12.18 6.34
N SER A 151 -0.10 13.03 5.67
CA SER A 151 1.10 13.67 6.23
C SER A 151 0.81 14.58 7.41
N ARG A 152 -0.41 15.12 7.52
CA ARG A 152 -0.85 16.00 8.61
C ARG A 152 -0.95 15.29 9.96
N ARG A 153 -0.93 13.95 9.97
CA ARG A 153 -0.89 13.14 11.21
C ARG A 153 0.55 12.89 11.71
N GLY A 154 1.54 13.53 11.09
CA GLY A 154 2.94 13.50 11.50
C GLY A 154 3.79 12.49 10.73
N PHE A 155 5.11 12.69 10.79
CA PHE A 155 6.11 11.91 10.06
C PHE A 155 5.99 10.41 10.30
N PHE A 156 5.88 9.99 11.57
CA PHE A 156 5.81 8.57 11.91
C PHE A 156 4.58 7.91 11.28
N PHE A 157 3.44 8.60 11.28
CA PHE A 157 2.21 8.09 10.66
C PHE A 157 2.37 7.87 9.17
N SER A 158 2.80 8.89 8.42
CA SER A 158 2.93 8.80 6.97
C SER A 158 4.04 7.85 6.53
N HIS A 159 5.07 7.66 7.35
CA HIS A 159 6.17 6.74 7.06
C HIS A 159 5.79 5.27 7.23
N ILE A 160 5.35 4.86 8.43
CA ILE A 160 5.06 3.45 8.75
C ILE A 160 3.84 3.26 9.67
N GLY A 161 3.48 4.28 10.45
CA GLY A 161 2.39 4.24 11.42
C GLY A 161 1.04 3.89 10.80
N TRP A 162 0.75 4.34 9.58
CA TRP A 162 -0.47 4.02 8.85
C TRP A 162 -0.67 2.52 8.57
N LEU A 163 0.42 1.74 8.52
CA LEU A 163 0.38 0.28 8.36
C LEU A 163 0.10 -0.45 9.68
N MET A 164 0.24 0.23 10.82
CA MET A 164 0.09 -0.34 12.16
C MET A 164 -1.27 -0.02 12.80
N VAL A 165 -2.12 0.74 12.12
CA VAL A 165 -3.45 1.12 12.62
C VAL A 165 -4.53 0.86 11.59
N ARG A 166 -5.78 0.75 12.02
CA ARG A 166 -6.91 0.64 11.09
C ARG A 166 -7.08 1.95 10.32
N LYS A 167 -7.27 1.83 9.00
CA LYS A 167 -7.51 2.97 8.10
C LYS A 167 -8.77 3.73 8.54
N HIS A 168 -8.76 5.05 8.34
CA HIS A 168 -9.94 5.89 8.59
C HIS A 168 -11.10 5.49 7.66
N GLU A 169 -12.35 5.64 8.10
CA GLU A 169 -13.53 5.27 7.31
C GLU A 169 -13.60 5.97 5.95
N ASP A 170 -13.20 7.25 5.91
CA ASP A 170 -13.12 8.04 4.68
C ASP A 170 -12.24 7.39 3.60
N VAL A 171 -11.19 6.65 3.98
CA VAL A 171 -10.34 5.93 3.01
C VAL A 171 -11.16 4.91 2.24
N PHE A 172 -12.09 4.22 2.90
CA PHE A 172 -12.97 3.24 2.26
C PHE A 172 -14.10 3.90 1.48
N ILE A 173 -14.74 4.91 2.06
CA ILE A 173 -15.85 5.63 1.42
C ILE A 173 -15.36 6.29 0.13
N LYS A 174 -14.25 7.03 0.19
CA LYS A 174 -13.66 7.69 -0.97
C LYS A 174 -12.94 6.71 -1.89
N GLY A 175 -12.40 5.60 -1.37
CA GLY A 175 -11.84 4.53 -2.17
C GLY A 175 -12.81 3.92 -3.17
N LYS A 176 -14.12 3.83 -2.83
CA LYS A 176 -15.17 3.38 -3.77
C LYS A 176 -15.42 4.36 -4.93
N THR A 177 -14.97 5.60 -4.83
CA THR A 177 -15.13 6.64 -5.86
C THR A 177 -13.95 6.71 -6.84
N VAL A 178 -12.94 5.86 -6.64
CA VAL A 178 -11.80 5.73 -7.54
C VAL A 178 -12.14 4.64 -8.55
N ASP A 179 -12.03 4.98 -9.83
CA ASP A 179 -12.16 4.00 -10.91
C ASP A 179 -11.03 2.96 -10.81
N MET A 180 -11.41 1.68 -10.85
CA MET A 180 -10.52 0.51 -10.80
C MET A 180 -10.80 -0.48 -11.94
N SER A 181 -11.71 -0.15 -12.86
CA SER A 181 -12.15 -1.03 -13.96
C SER A 181 -10.98 -1.55 -14.79
N ASP A 182 -9.99 -0.70 -15.06
CA ASP A 182 -8.80 -1.08 -15.81
C ASP A 182 -7.97 -2.20 -15.16
N LEU A 183 -8.00 -2.31 -13.83
CA LEU A 183 -7.30 -3.36 -13.10
C LEU A 183 -8.14 -4.62 -12.95
N GLU A 184 -9.46 -4.49 -13.02
CA GLU A 184 -10.40 -5.62 -13.05
C GLU A 184 -10.37 -6.32 -14.41
N GLU A 185 -10.15 -5.57 -15.49
CA GLU A 185 -9.98 -6.08 -16.85
C GLU A 185 -8.57 -6.64 -17.12
N ASP A 186 -7.55 -6.22 -16.35
CA ASP A 186 -6.19 -6.75 -16.48
C ASP A 186 -6.07 -8.13 -15.82
N TRP A 187 -6.12 -9.18 -16.65
CA TRP A 187 -5.97 -10.56 -16.19
C TRP A 187 -4.70 -10.82 -15.36
N VAL A 188 -3.60 -10.10 -15.60
CA VAL A 188 -2.34 -10.28 -14.84
C VAL A 188 -2.54 -9.79 -13.40
N VAL A 189 -3.23 -8.67 -13.23
CA VAL A 189 -3.53 -8.09 -11.91
C VAL A 189 -4.51 -8.97 -11.15
N VAL A 190 -5.57 -9.45 -11.82
CA VAL A 190 -6.54 -10.38 -11.23
C VAL A 190 -5.88 -11.70 -10.83
N TRP A 191 -5.02 -12.25 -11.70
CA TRP A 191 -4.24 -13.46 -11.43
C TRP A 191 -3.31 -13.28 -10.23
N GLN A 192 -2.54 -12.18 -10.20
CA GLN A 192 -1.60 -11.89 -9.12
C GLN A 192 -2.34 -11.71 -7.80
N ARG A 193 -3.47 -10.99 -7.79
CA ARG A 193 -4.32 -10.83 -6.60
C ARG A 193 -4.82 -12.16 -6.06
N ARG A 194 -5.27 -13.06 -6.93
CA ARG A 194 -5.78 -14.38 -6.54
C ARG A 194 -4.70 -15.27 -5.93
N LEU A 195 -3.51 -15.26 -6.52
CA LEU A 195 -2.40 -16.12 -6.09
C LEU A 195 -1.46 -15.46 -5.08
N TYR A 196 -1.65 -14.17 -4.78
CA TYR A 196 -0.82 -13.41 -3.84
C TYR A 196 -0.51 -14.13 -2.51
N PRO A 197 -1.49 -14.73 -1.78
CA PRO A 197 -1.17 -15.40 -0.51
C PRO A 197 -0.25 -16.61 -0.67
N ILE A 198 -0.13 -17.19 -1.87
CA ILE A 198 0.75 -18.32 -2.18
C ILE A 198 2.08 -17.81 -2.75
N LEU A 199 2.02 -16.91 -3.74
CA LEU A 199 3.21 -16.37 -4.41
C LEU A 199 4.08 -15.56 -3.46
N LEU A 200 3.47 -14.77 -2.56
CA LEU A 200 4.22 -13.93 -1.64
C LEU A 200 5.19 -14.74 -0.75
N PRO A 201 4.75 -15.71 0.07
CA PRO A 201 5.68 -16.41 0.95
C PRO A 201 6.77 -17.16 0.18
N ILE A 202 6.43 -17.74 -0.97
CA ILE A 202 7.37 -18.48 -1.81
C ILE A 202 8.41 -17.54 -2.41
N CYS A 203 7.98 -16.48 -3.09
CA CYS A 203 8.89 -15.62 -3.85
C CYS A 203 9.62 -14.58 -2.98
N CYS A 204 9.04 -14.14 -1.87
CA CYS A 204 9.62 -13.12 -1.00
C CYS A 204 10.52 -13.72 0.10
N PHE A 205 10.19 -14.91 0.63
CA PHE A 205 10.91 -15.50 1.76
C PHE A 205 11.62 -16.81 1.42
N VAL A 206 10.94 -17.77 0.78
CA VAL A 206 11.53 -19.11 0.53
C VAL A 206 12.63 -19.06 -0.53
N ILE A 207 12.30 -18.62 -1.75
CA ILE A 207 13.23 -18.60 -2.88
C ILE A 207 14.48 -17.75 -2.59
N PRO A 208 14.38 -16.53 -2.02
CA PRO A 208 15.57 -15.72 -1.76
C PRO A 208 16.47 -16.24 -0.64
N THR A 209 16.01 -17.23 0.14
CA THR A 209 16.76 -17.80 1.27
C THR A 209 17.50 -19.09 0.91
N LEU A 210 16.99 -19.85 -0.06
CA LEU A 210 17.59 -21.12 -0.54
C LEU A 210 18.74 -20.87 -1.52
#